data_AF-A0AAW2CEB6-F1
#
_entry.id   AF-A0AAW2CEB6-F1
#
_cell.length_a   1.000
_cell.length_b   1.000
_cell.length_c   1.000
_cell.angle_alpha   90.00
_cell.angle_beta   90.00
_cell.angle_gamma   90.00
#
_symmetry.space_group_name_H-M   'P 1'
#
loop_
_entity.id
_entity.type
_entity.pdbx_description
1 polymer ?
#
loop_
_entity_poly.entity_id
_entity_poly.type
_entity_poly.pdbx_seq_one_letter_code
_entity_poly.pdbx_strand_id
1 'polypeptide(L)'
;MKNAAGLGVIIRDSEGCVIGALAERIPLPISVATVEALACRRAVQFAKDLSIYEATFEGDAEIVTNALRAGASNHPEFGLVINDSLALASGFPLL
;
A
#
# COMPACT_ATOMS: atom_id res chain seq x y z
N MET A 1 -14.70 11.10 -20.83
CA MET A 1 -14.52 10.33 -19.58
C MET A 1 -13.04 10.34 -19.24
N LYS A 2 -12.65 10.58 -17.98
CA LYS A 2 -11.23 10.50 -17.57
C LYS A 2 -10.88 9.05 -17.27
N ASN A 3 -9.77 8.56 -17.82
CA ASN A 3 -9.22 7.25 -17.47
C ASN A 3 -8.92 7.22 -15.97
N ALA A 4 -9.24 6.10 -15.32
CA ALA A 4 -9.12 5.95 -13.87
C ALA A 4 -8.60 4.56 -13.51
N ALA A 5 -8.02 4.45 -12.33
CA ALA A 5 -7.70 3.20 -11.66
C ALA A 5 -8.43 3.13 -10.32
N GLY A 6 -8.50 1.93 -9.74
CA GLY A 6 -9.06 1.70 -8.41
C GLY A 6 -7.97 1.26 -7.45
N LEU A 7 -8.05 1.71 -6.20
CA LEU A 7 -7.31 1.17 -5.06
C LEU A 7 -8.29 0.38 -4.20
N GLY A 8 -7.91 -0.82 -3.80
CA GLY A 8 -8.69 -1.67 -2.91
C GLY A 8 -7.84 -2.13 -1.73
N VAL A 9 -8.40 -2.03 -0.52
CA VAL A 9 -7.74 -2.52 0.71
C VAL A 9 -8.75 -3.26 1.55
N ILE A 10 -8.35 -4.42 2.07
CA ILE A 10 -9.06 -5.18 3.10
C ILE A 10 -8.12 -5.35 4.28
N ILE A 11 -8.61 -5.06 5.47
CA ILE A 11 -7.92 -5.33 6.73
C ILE A 11 -8.67 -6.47 7.42
N ARG A 12 -7.93 -7.50 7.82
CA ARG A 12 -8.47 -8.64 8.56
C ARG A 12 -7.81 -8.71 9.94
N ASP A 13 -8.57 -9.21 10.92
CA ASP A 13 -7.99 -9.60 12.20
C ASP A 13 -7.27 -10.95 12.11
N SER A 14 -6.73 -11.42 13.24
CA SER A 14 -5.99 -12.69 13.31
C SER A 14 -6.87 -13.93 13.09
N GLU A 15 -8.20 -13.82 13.16
CA GLU A 15 -9.14 -14.89 12.83
C GLU A 15 -9.51 -14.88 11.33
N GLY A 16 -9.01 -13.89 10.58
CA GLY A 16 -9.32 -13.69 9.17
C GLY A 16 -10.63 -12.94 8.92
N CYS A 17 -11.28 -12.41 9.97
CA CYS A 17 -12.48 -11.61 9.82
C CYS A 17 -12.16 -10.22 9.30
N VAL A 18 -12.95 -9.70 8.35
CA VAL A 18 -12.75 -8.36 7.81
C VAL A 18 -13.17 -7.31 8.85
N ILE A 19 -12.22 -6.48 9.28
CA ILE A 19 -12.42 -5.38 10.24
C ILE A 19 -12.32 -4.00 9.60
N GLY A 20 -11.90 -3.94 8.33
CA GLY A 20 -11.85 -2.70 7.56
C GLY A 20 -11.84 -2.98 6.05
N ALA A 21 -12.51 -2.13 5.28
CA ALA A 21 -12.49 -2.19 3.83
C ALA A 21 -12.46 -0.78 3.24
N LEU A 22 -11.69 -0.58 2.18
CA LEU A 22 -11.60 0.67 1.45
C LEU A 22 -11.56 0.42 -0.05
N ALA A 23 -12.31 1.23 -0.78
CA ALA A 23 -12.25 1.32 -2.24
C ALA A 23 -12.15 2.81 -2.63
N GLU A 24 -11.14 3.15 -3.41
CA GLU A 24 -10.89 4.53 -3.83
C GLU A 24 -10.67 4.58 -5.35
N ARG A 25 -11.25 5.58 -6.01
CA ARG A 25 -11.03 5.82 -7.44
C ARG A 25 -10.01 6.93 -7.62
N ILE A 26 -8.92 6.63 -8.34
CA ILE A 26 -7.84 7.57 -8.61
C ILE A 26 -7.74 7.88 -10.12
N PRO A 27 -7.12 9.00 -10.52
CA PRO A 27 -6.68 9.19 -11.89
C PRO A 27 -5.76 8.05 -12.33
N LEU A 28 -5.87 7.59 -13.58
CA LEU A 28 -5.03 6.50 -14.09
C LEU A 28 -3.54 6.89 -14.03
N PRO A 29 -2.70 6.19 -13.25
CA PRO A 29 -1.27 6.44 -13.20
C PRO A 29 -0.54 5.95 -14.46
N ILE A 30 0.75 6.25 -14.56
CA ILE A 30 1.58 5.88 -15.71
C ILE A 30 1.80 4.37 -15.85
N SER A 31 1.72 3.61 -14.75
CA SER A 31 1.91 2.17 -14.76
C SER A 31 1.09 1.45 -13.69
N VAL A 32 0.83 0.16 -13.93
CA VAL A 32 0.18 -0.74 -12.96
C VAL A 32 1.02 -0.85 -11.69
N ALA A 33 2.34 -0.93 -11.79
CA ALA A 33 3.21 -0.94 -10.61
C ALA A 33 3.05 0.32 -9.73
N THR A 34 2.76 1.47 -10.35
CA THR A 34 2.43 2.69 -9.59
C THR A 34 1.08 2.59 -8.90
N VAL A 35 0.07 1.98 -9.52
CA VAL A 35 -1.23 1.69 -8.88
C VAL A 35 -1.04 0.81 -7.65
N GLU A 36 -0.25 -0.25 -7.76
CA GLU A 36 0.00 -1.19 -6.66
C GLU A 36 0.83 -0.57 -5.53
N ALA A 37 1.82 0.25 -5.86
CA ALA A 37 2.55 1.02 -4.85
C ALA A 37 1.63 2.01 -4.11
N LEU A 38 0.70 2.66 -4.82
CA LEU A 38 -0.31 3.55 -4.23
C LEU A 38 -1.32 2.78 -3.36
N ALA A 39 -1.73 1.58 -3.78
CA ALA A 39 -2.60 0.71 -3.01
C ALA A 39 -1.92 0.30 -1.69
N CYS A 40 -0.65 -0.11 -1.74
CA CYS A 40 0.14 -0.42 -0.55
C CYS A 40 0.26 0.79 0.38
N ARG A 41 0.63 1.96 -0.17
CA ARG A 41 0.69 3.22 0.61
C ARG A 41 -0.64 3.52 1.30
N ARG A 42 -1.75 3.37 0.57
CA ARG A 42 -3.09 3.61 1.11
C ARG A 42 -3.46 2.60 2.19
N ALA A 43 -3.03 1.34 2.05
CA ALA A 43 -3.23 0.31 3.06
C ALA A 43 -2.50 0.63 4.37
N VAL A 44 -1.25 1.10 4.31
CA VAL A 44 -0.50 1.56 5.50
C VAL A 44 -1.23 2.72 6.18
N GLN A 45 -1.65 3.72 5.40
CA GLN A 45 -2.42 4.85 5.97
C GLN A 45 -3.74 4.37 6.58
N PHE A 46 -4.46 3.48 5.91
CA PHE A 46 -5.76 3.00 6.39
C PHE A 46 -5.64 2.19 7.69
N ALA A 47 -4.58 1.39 7.84
CA ALA A 47 -4.28 0.72 9.11
C ALA A 47 -4.06 1.74 10.25
N LYS A 48 -3.32 2.82 9.99
CA LYS A 48 -3.12 3.91 10.97
C LYS A 48 -4.42 4.65 11.29
N ASP A 49 -5.26 4.91 10.28
CA ASP A 49 -6.57 5.56 10.45
C ASP A 49 -7.47 4.73 11.39
N LEU A 50 -7.33 3.40 11.38
CA LEU A 50 -8.03 2.47 12.28
C LEU A 50 -7.29 2.18 13.59
N SER A 51 -6.20 2.88 13.90
CA SER A 51 -5.37 2.65 15.09
C SER A 51 -4.84 1.21 15.19
N ILE A 52 -4.51 0.59 14.05
CA ILE A 52 -3.84 -0.70 13.99
C ILE A 52 -2.34 -0.45 13.93
N TYR A 53 -1.61 -0.99 14.90
CA TYR A 53 -0.17 -0.76 15.08
C TYR A 53 0.69 -1.97 14.70
N GLU A 54 0.08 -3.13 14.45
CA GLU A 54 0.75 -4.36 14.02
C GLU A 54 -0.07 -4.97 12.89
N ALA A 55 0.57 -5.18 11.73
CA ALA A 55 -0.09 -5.71 10.55
C ALA A 55 0.91 -6.34 9.58
N THR A 56 0.49 -7.41 8.90
CA THR A 56 1.17 -7.95 7.73
C THR A 56 0.54 -7.35 6.48
N PHE A 57 1.33 -6.63 5.68
CA PHE A 57 0.88 -6.05 4.41
C PHE A 57 1.11 -7.05 3.28
N GLU A 58 0.03 -7.42 2.60
CA GLU A 58 0.03 -8.38 1.48
C GLU A 58 -0.34 -7.66 0.16
N GLY A 59 0.22 -8.13 -0.96
CA GLY A 59 -0.06 -7.63 -2.30
C GLY A 59 0.47 -8.58 -3.38
N ASP A 60 -0.06 -8.48 -4.59
CA ASP A 60 0.28 -9.36 -5.74
C ASP A 60 1.41 -8.81 -6.62
N ALA A 61 1.81 -7.55 -6.42
CA ALA A 61 2.87 -6.90 -7.15
C ALA A 61 4.26 -7.21 -6.57
N GLU A 62 4.88 -8.31 -7.01
CA GLU A 62 6.22 -8.73 -6.57
C GLU A 62 7.26 -7.61 -6.67
N ILE A 63 7.23 -6.79 -7.72
CA ILE A 63 8.16 -5.66 -7.89
C ILE A 63 8.03 -4.60 -6.79
N VAL A 64 6.79 -4.33 -6.35
CA VAL A 64 6.48 -3.39 -5.26
C VAL A 64 6.91 -3.99 -3.93
N THR A 65 6.56 -5.26 -3.70
CA THR A 65 6.94 -6.01 -2.50
C THR A 65 8.46 -6.07 -2.33
N ASN A 66 9.21 -6.35 -3.40
CA ASN A 66 10.67 -6.37 -3.37
C ASN A 66 11.27 -4.98 -3.10
N ALA A 67 10.69 -3.93 -3.67
CA ALA A 67 11.13 -2.55 -3.41
C ALA A 67 10.88 -2.11 -1.95
N LEU A 68 9.74 -2.50 -1.36
CA LEU A 68 9.46 -2.26 0.06
C LEU A 68 10.44 -3.02 0.97
N ARG A 69 10.70 -4.30 0.68
CA ARG A 69 11.67 -5.12 1.42
C ARG A 69 13.09 -4.59 1.33
N ALA A 70 13.46 -3.96 0.22
CA ALA A 70 14.77 -3.30 0.08
C ALA A 70 14.92 -2.04 0.98
N GLY A 71 13.82 -1.51 1.54
CA GLY A 71 13.83 -0.38 2.45
C GLY A 71 14.01 0.99 1.80
N ALA A 72 14.16 1.05 0.47
CA ALA A 72 14.08 2.26 -0.33
C ALA A 72 13.97 1.88 -1.83
N SER A 73 13.50 2.82 -2.66
CA SER A 73 13.51 2.65 -4.11
C SER A 73 13.81 3.95 -4.84
N ASN A 74 14.64 3.84 -5.87
CA ASN A 74 14.93 4.90 -6.85
C ASN A 74 14.25 4.63 -8.20
N HIS A 75 13.27 3.72 -8.26
CA HIS A 75 12.55 3.45 -9.50
C HIS A 75 11.84 4.71 -10.00
N PRO A 76 11.97 5.10 -11.28
CA PRO A 76 11.51 6.41 -11.76
C PRO A 76 10.00 6.60 -11.64
N GLU A 77 9.20 5.53 -11.73
CA GLU A 77 7.74 5.63 -11.72
C GLU A 77 7.13 5.61 -10.31
N PHE A 78 7.63 4.75 -9.42
CA PHE A 78 6.98 4.45 -8.14
C PHE A 78 7.93 4.57 -6.93
N GLY A 79 9.21 4.89 -7.13
CA GLY A 79 10.20 4.94 -6.04
C GLY A 79 9.82 5.93 -4.94
N LEU A 80 9.29 7.09 -5.32
CA LEU A 80 8.78 8.08 -4.36
C LEU A 80 7.61 7.53 -3.53
N VAL A 81 6.71 6.76 -4.14
CA VAL A 81 5.57 6.15 -3.45
C VAL A 81 6.05 5.10 -2.46
N ILE A 82 7.03 4.28 -2.83
CA ILE A 82 7.65 3.29 -1.94
C ILE A 82 8.28 3.97 -0.71
N ASN A 83 9.08 5.01 -0.95
CA ASN A 83 9.76 5.72 0.12
C ASN A 83 8.75 6.37 1.09
N ASP A 84 7.64 6.90 0.57
CA ASP A 84 6.57 7.46 1.40
C ASP A 84 5.78 6.37 2.15
N SER A 85 5.52 5.21 1.53
CA SER A 85 4.93 4.05 2.22
C SER A 85 5.77 3.60 3.40
N LEU A 86 7.10 3.53 3.23
CA LEU A 86 8.05 3.16 4.28
C LEU A 86 8.10 4.20 5.39
N ALA A 87 8.09 5.49 5.03
CA ALA A 87 8.01 6.58 6.01
C ALA A 87 6.70 6.53 6.80
N LEU A 88 5.56 6.26 6.15
CA LEU A 88 4.27 6.08 6.80
C LEU A 88 4.24 4.85 7.70
N ALA A 89 4.90 3.77 7.29
CA ALA A 89 5.03 2.54 8.06
C ALA A 89 5.96 2.69 9.28
N SER A 90 6.64 3.83 9.45
CA SER A 90 7.41 4.10 10.67
C SER A 90 6.51 3.97 11.90
N GLY A 91 6.90 3.08 12.81
CA GLY A 91 6.14 2.74 14.02
C GLY A 91 5.37 1.42 13.95
N PHE A 92 5.20 0.80 12.79
CA PHE A 92 4.85 -0.62 12.73
C PHE A 92 6.08 -1.45 13.13
N PRO A 93 5.93 -2.53 13.90
CA PRO A 93 7.02 -3.45 14.15
C PRO A 93 7.52 -4.00 12.81
N LEU A 94 8.83 -3.90 12.60
CA LEU A 94 9.49 -4.63 11.52
C LEU A 94 9.32 -6.12 11.84
N LEU A 95 8.77 -6.88 10.89
CA LEU A 95 8.70 -8.34 10.96
C LEU A 95 10.05 -8.96 11.31
#